data_AF-A0A2W6U3P0-F1
#
_entry.id   AF-A0A2W6U3P0-F1
#
_cell.length_a   1.000
_cell.length_b   1.000
_cell.length_c   1.000
_cell.angle_alpha   90.00
_cell.angle_beta   90.00
_cell.angle_gamma   90.00
#
_symmetry.space_group_name_H-M   'P 1'
#
loop_
_entity.id
_entity.type
_entity.pdbx_description
1 polymer ?
#
loop_
_entity_poly.entity_id
_entity_poly.type
_entity_poly.pdbx_seq_one_letter_code
_entity_poly.pdbx_strand_id
1 'polypeptide(L)'
;ILGRTLTLKIKYKDFSLFTRSITKEEYFSSADQYFNTGKKLWELRPFDKPVRLLGLSLSHLNTEDQKLVSVQLKIPFKEFEDQ
;
A
#
# COMPACT_ATOMS: atom_id res chain seq x y z
N ILE A 1 -12.65 6.76 6.14
CA ILE A 1 -11.25 6.39 5.82
C ILE A 1 -11.14 6.26 4.32
N LEU A 2 -10.27 7.06 3.71
CA LEU A 2 -9.99 7.09 2.27
C LEU A 2 -8.49 6.81 2.07
N GLY A 3 -8.12 6.16 0.97
CA GLY A 3 -6.73 5.87 0.63
C GLY A 3 -6.29 6.52 -0.67
N ARG A 4 -4.99 6.74 -0.86
CA ARG A 4 -4.41 7.25 -2.13
C ARG A 4 -3.83 6.15 -3.01
N THR A 5 -3.49 5.01 -2.43
CA THR A 5 -2.89 3.88 -3.16
C THR A 5 -3.84 2.70 -3.17
N LEU A 6 -4.19 2.23 -4.37
CA LEU A 6 -4.96 1.00 -4.57
C LEU A 6 -4.02 -0.09 -5.07
N THR A 7 -4.06 -1.25 -4.43
CA THR A 7 -3.25 -2.42 -4.78
C THR A 7 -4.14 -3.60 -5.14
N LEU A 8 -3.87 -4.22 -6.28
CA LEU A 8 -4.45 -5.48 -6.72
C LEU A 8 -3.44 -6.60 -6.51
N LYS A 9 -3.83 -7.63 -5.76
CA LYS A 9 -3.06 -8.85 -5.56
C LYS A 9 -3.84 -10.04 -6.09
N ILE A 10 -3.23 -10.78 -7.00
CA ILE A 10 -3.78 -11.99 -7.61
C ILE A 10 -2.90 -13.17 -7.19
N LYS A 11 -3.52 -14.20 -6.61
CA LYS A 11 -2.91 -15.51 -6.39
C LYS A 11 -3.52 -16.49 -7.37
N TYR A 12 -2.70 -17.06 -8.23
CA TYR A 12 -3.14 -18.04 -9.22
C TYR A 12 -3.26 -19.45 -8.63
N LYS A 13 -3.87 -20.37 -9.40
CA LYS A 13 -4.03 -21.77 -9.02
C LYS A 13 -2.70 -22.49 -8.80
N ASP A 14 -1.67 -22.12 -9.57
CA ASP A 14 -0.28 -22.59 -9.42
C ASP A 14 0.47 -21.94 -8.24
N PHE A 15 -0.25 -21.21 -7.37
CA PHE A 15 0.27 -20.45 -6.23
C PHE A 15 1.22 -19.29 -6.57
N SER A 16 1.44 -18.99 -7.86
CA SER A 16 2.16 -17.78 -8.26
C SER A 16 1.39 -16.51 -7.90
N LEU A 17 2.13 -15.42 -7.68
CA LEU A 17 1.59 -14.14 -7.24
C LEU A 17 1.84 -13.06 -8.28
N PHE A 18 0.82 -12.26 -8.56
CA PHE A 18 0.93 -11.02 -9.30
C PHE A 18 0.39 -9.87 -8.45
N THR A 19 1.20 -8.83 -8.25
CA THR A 19 0.82 -7.66 -7.46
C THR A 19 1.15 -6.40 -8.24
N ARG A 20 0.16 -5.50 -8.35
CA ARG A 20 0.33 -4.16 -8.91
C ARG A 20 -0.41 -3.14 -8.07
N SER A 21 0.15 -1.97 -7.95
CA SER A 21 -0.46 -0.84 -7.26
C SER A 21 -0.41 0.41 -8.12
N ILE A 22 -1.30 1.33 -7.83
CA ILE A 22 -1.29 2.67 -8.39
C ILE A 22 -1.62 3.67 -7.29
N THR A 23 -0.87 4.77 -7.29
CA THR A 23 -1.06 5.88 -6.34
C THR A 23 -1.54 7.09 -7.13
N LYS A 24 -2.54 7.79 -6.57
CA LYS A 24 -3.05 9.06 -7.08
C LYS A 24 -2.82 10.15 -6.05
N GLU A 25 -2.77 11.40 -6.50
CA GLU A 25 -2.71 12.57 -5.61
C GLU A 25 -4.02 12.72 -4.82
N GLU A 26 -5.14 12.51 -5.52
CA GLU A 26 -6.47 12.49 -4.93
C GLU A 26 -6.80 11.17 -4.24
N TYR A 27 -7.63 11.24 -3.20
CA TYR A 27 -8.14 10.06 -2.52
C TYR A 27 -9.17 9.32 -3.36
N PHE A 28 -9.16 8.00 -3.30
CA PHE A 28 -10.27 7.20 -3.82
C PHE A 28 -11.51 7.42 -2.95
N SER A 29 -12.57 7.96 -3.54
CA SER A 29 -13.78 8.39 -2.82
C SER A 29 -15.06 7.62 -3.19
N SER A 30 -15.04 6.80 -4.25
CA SER A 30 -16.23 6.10 -4.76
C SER A 30 -15.95 4.67 -5.22
N ALA A 31 -16.97 3.83 -5.14
CA ALA A 31 -16.97 2.44 -5.62
C ALA A 31 -16.50 2.34 -7.08
N ASP A 32 -17.00 3.23 -7.94
CA ASP A 32 -16.64 3.28 -9.36
C ASP A 32 -15.15 3.54 -9.60
N GLN A 33 -14.53 4.42 -8.79
CA GLN A 33 -13.09 4.66 -8.90
C GLN A 33 -12.28 3.42 -8.50
N TYR A 34 -12.69 2.70 -7.46
CA TYR A 34 -12.05 1.44 -7.07
C TYR A 34 -12.19 0.39 -8.17
N PHE A 35 -13.39 0.21 -8.72
CA PHE A 35 -13.66 -0.77 -9.76
C PHE A 35 -12.88 -0.47 -11.05
N ASN A 36 -12.98 0.76 -11.56
CA ASN A 36 -12.31 1.16 -12.79
C ASN A 36 -10.79 1.09 -12.66
N THR A 37 -10.25 1.48 -11.50
CA THR A 37 -8.80 1.41 -11.25
C THR A 37 -8.35 -0.04 -11.05
N GLY A 38 -9.11 -0.85 -10.32
CA GLY A 38 -8.87 -2.28 -10.17
C GLY A 38 -8.89 -3.01 -11.52
N LYS A 39 -9.83 -2.67 -12.40
CA LYS A 39 -9.88 -3.20 -13.78
C LYS A 39 -8.63 -2.81 -14.58
N LYS A 40 -8.19 -1.54 -14.51
CA LYS A 40 -6.93 -1.12 -15.15
C LYS A 40 -5.73 -1.93 -14.64
N LEU A 41 -5.64 -2.18 -13.33
CA LEU A 41 -4.58 -3.02 -12.76
C LEU A 41 -4.68 -4.50 -13.21
N TRP A 42 -5.90 -4.99 -13.42
CA TRP A 42 -6.18 -6.35 -13.90
C TRP A 42 -5.75 -6.57 -15.36
N GLU A 43 -5.90 -5.57 -16.23
CA GLU A 43 -5.44 -5.63 -17.62
C GLU A 43 -3.90 -5.68 -17.75
N LEU A 44 -3.16 -5.26 -16.72
CA LEU A 44 -1.69 -5.32 -16.71
C LEU A 44 -1.14 -6.73 -16.44
N ARG A 45 -2.00 -7.72 -16.19
CA ARG A 45 -1.54 -9.08 -15.89
C ARG A 45 -0.96 -9.72 -17.16
N PRO A 46 0.22 -10.35 -17.08
CA PRO A 46 0.89 -10.90 -18.26
C PRO A 46 0.23 -12.17 -18.80
N PHE A 47 -0.59 -12.86 -18.00
CA PHE A 47 -1.17 -14.15 -18.36
C PHE A 47 -2.62 -14.24 -17.91
N ASP A 48 -3.43 -14.91 -18.73
CA ASP A 48 -4.78 -15.30 -18.36
C ASP A 48 -4.77 -16.71 -17.76
N LYS A 49 -4.52 -16.77 -16.44
CA LYS A 49 -4.43 -18.01 -15.66
C LYS A 49 -5.59 -18.12 -14.68
N PRO A 50 -6.03 -19.35 -14.30
CA PRO A 50 -7.04 -19.54 -13.27
C PRO A 50 -6.64 -18.88 -11.94
N VAL A 51 -7.51 -18.02 -11.43
CA VAL A 51 -7.31 -17.28 -10.18
C VAL A 51 -7.86 -18.06 -9.00
N ARG A 52 -7.07 -18.15 -7.93
CA ARG A 52 -7.47 -18.75 -6.66
C ARG A 52 -7.94 -17.70 -5.66
N LEU A 53 -7.26 -16.56 -5.61
CA LEU A 53 -7.60 -15.45 -4.72
C LEU A 53 -7.34 -14.13 -5.42
N LEU A 54 -8.28 -13.21 -5.26
CA LEU A 54 -8.16 -11.83 -5.69
C LEU A 54 -8.35 -10.93 -4.46
N GLY A 55 -7.38 -10.06 -4.21
CA GLY A 55 -7.42 -9.10 -3.12
C GLY A 55 -7.23 -7.68 -3.63
N LEU A 56 -8.06 -6.77 -3.14
CA LEU A 56 -7.91 -5.33 -3.30
C LEU A 56 -7.59 -4.72 -1.94
N SER A 57 -6.52 -3.94 -1.86
CA SER A 57 -6.11 -3.26 -0.63
C SER A 57 -5.86 -1.78 -0.84
N LEU A 58 -6.14 -0.99 0.19
CA LEU A 58 -5.92 0.46 0.23
C LEU A 58 -4.77 0.80 1.17
N SER A 59 -3.99 1.81 0.80
CA SER A 59 -2.87 2.33 1.59
C SER A 59 -2.77 3.86 1.44
N HIS A 60 -1.89 4.49 2.21
CA HIS A 60 -1.85 5.96 2.39
C HIS A 60 -3.23 6.50 2.79
N LEU A 61 -3.71 6.00 3.92
CA LEU A 61 -5.04 6.31 4.44
C LEU A 61 -5.04 7.72 5.04
N ASN A 62 -6.15 8.45 4.91
CA ASN A 62 -6.36 9.76 5.53
C ASN A 62 -6.64 9.68 7.05
N THR A 63 -6.12 8.64 7.70
CA THR A 63 -6.20 8.44 9.15
C THR A 63 -4.94 9.02 9.75
N GLU A 64 -4.92 10.35 9.87
CA GLU A 64 -3.92 11.04 10.67
C GLU A 64 -4.28 10.82 12.14
N ASP A 65 -3.85 9.70 12.71
CA ASP A 65 -3.79 9.57 14.16
C ASP A 65 -2.62 10.45 14.61
N GLN A 66 -2.98 11.50 15.36
CA GLN A 66 -2.17 12.42 16.16
C GLN A 66 -0.68 12.43 15.83
N LYS A 67 -0.17 13.57 15.34
CA LYS A 67 1.26 13.90 15.26
C LYS A 67 1.97 13.39 16.53
N LEU A 68 2.51 12.18 16.47
CA LEU A 68 3.52 11.74 17.41
C LEU A 68 4.65 12.70 17.12
N VAL A 69 4.79 13.69 17.99
CA VAL A 69 5.90 14.63 17.98
C VAL A 69 7.12 13.76 17.75
N SER A 70 7.74 13.90 16.58
CA SER A 70 8.92 13.14 16.22
C SER A 70 10.05 13.65 17.11
N VAL A 71 10.09 13.16 18.34
CA VAL A 71 11.16 13.49 19.28
C VAL A 71 12.36 12.70 18.78
N GLN A 72 13.36 13.41 18.27
CA GLN A 72 14.66 12.81 18.04
C GLN A 72 15.22 12.39 19.39
N LEU A 73 15.25 11.08 19.65
CA LEU A 73 15.84 10.54 20.86
C LEU A 73 17.35 10.80 20.83
N LYS A 74 17.90 11.31 21.93
CA LYS A 74 19.34 11.43 22.09
C LYS A 74 19.91 10.06 22.46
N ILE A 75 21.01 9.67 21.83
CA ILE A 75 21.79 8.51 22.26
C ILE A 75 22.54 8.91 23.54
N PRO A 76 22.40 8.19 24.66
CA PRO A 76 23.15 8.48 25.88
C PRO A 76 24.60 8.01 25.70
N PHE A 77 25.50 8.90 25.29
CA PHE A 77 26.94 8.64 25.33
C PHE A 77 27.45 8.82 26.76
N LYS A 78 28.25 7.86 27.26
CA LYS A 78 29.06 8.09 28.46
C LYS A 78 30.13 9.12 28.09
N GLU A 79 30.25 10.17 28.88
CA GLU A 79 31.39 11.08 28.79
C GLU A 79 32.65 10.25 28.98
N PHE A 80 33.46 10.15 27.94
CA PHE A 80 34.81 9.62 28.08
C PHE A 80 35.59 10.72 28.81
N GLU A 81 36.07 10.41 30.02
CA GLU A 81 37.03 11.26 30.71
C GLU A 81 38.28 11.36 29.82
N ASP A 82 38.55 12.55 29.27
CA ASP A 82 39.82 12.88 28.63
C ASP A 82 40.93 12.68 29.68
N GLN A 83 41.89 11.81 29.36
CA GLN A 83 43.12 11.60 30.14
C GLN A 83 44.04 12.83 30.10
#